data_AF-A0A6P1M1R5-F1
#
_entry.id   AF-A0A6P1M1R5-F1
#
_cell.length_a   1.000
_cell.length_b   1.000
_cell.length_c   1.000
_cell.angle_alpha   90.00
_cell.angle_beta   90.00
_cell.angle_gamma   90.00
#
_symmetry.space_group_name_H-M   'P 1'
#
loop_
_entity.id
_entity.type
_entity.pdbx_description
1 polymer ?
#
loop_
_entity_poly.entity_id
_entity_poly.type
_entity_poly.pdbx_seq_one_letter_code
_entity_poly.pdbx_strand_id
1 'polypeptide(L)'
;MMKNIIYGWVTALFAFVFATSAAVITWDGSKNSAWTDPENWIGGVRPENSTSQDVARFADDSAGGNRQPVVNYGWAVGRIQFDGPDWTIGRKDTYTLNIGGGVVLNPVRAGSVMFNSRLYLGNSQTWEVGAGSTINVNGGLGGASSGLTKTGGGRLVIRGGEDNINSFGALVVSEGDVWVTRGTVDRRLVPVSVARGALFGGDGSVLRPVTIHDGGILAPGFFAAGTLTLRTLSLSELSVLEFELGSMKDPGDRIVTEDLVLDGTLNVSNLGGLEAGRYTLFSCTGTISDNGLSIGSLPSGFKGSVLVDGNEVYLDITE
;
A
#
# COMPACT_ATOMS: atom_id res chain seq x y z
N MET A 1 31.30 43.82 -63.24
CA MET A 1 30.86 44.14 -61.86
C MET A 1 30.39 42.87 -61.20
N MET A 2 31.23 42.26 -60.35
CA MET A 2 30.85 41.08 -59.55
C MET A 2 29.97 41.54 -58.37
N LYS A 3 28.82 40.89 -58.17
CA LYS A 3 27.98 41.05 -56.97
C LYS A 3 28.41 39.98 -55.97
N ASN A 4 28.99 40.40 -54.84
CA ASN A 4 29.25 39.52 -53.69
C ASN A 4 27.94 39.28 -52.94
N ILE A 5 27.53 38.02 -52.83
CA ILE A 5 26.44 37.58 -51.95
C ILE A 5 27.11 37.13 -50.65
N ILE A 6 26.82 37.83 -49.55
CA ILE A 6 27.27 37.46 -48.21
C ILE A 6 26.19 36.57 -47.60
N TYR A 7 26.50 35.30 -47.36
CA TYR A 7 25.65 34.38 -46.58
C TYR A 7 25.98 34.57 -45.09
N GLY A 8 25.07 35.23 -44.37
CA GLY A 8 25.12 35.28 -42.90
C GLY A 8 24.67 33.94 -42.33
N TRP A 9 25.58 33.23 -41.66
CA TRP A 9 25.23 32.03 -40.90
C TRP A 9 24.54 32.46 -39.61
N VAL A 10 23.24 32.15 -39.49
CA VAL A 10 22.52 32.25 -38.22
C VAL A 10 22.88 31.01 -37.40
N THR A 11 23.73 31.19 -36.39
CA THR A 11 23.95 30.16 -35.37
C THR A 11 22.71 30.09 -34.48
N ALA A 12 21.85 29.12 -34.74
CA ALA A 12 20.78 28.76 -33.82
C ALA A 12 21.41 28.07 -32.59
N LEU A 13 21.52 28.80 -31.48
CA LEU A 13 21.90 28.23 -30.19
C LEU A 13 20.72 27.42 -29.66
N PHE A 14 20.70 26.11 -29.93
CA PHE A 14 19.79 25.19 -29.26
C PHE A 14 20.22 25.08 -27.80
N ALA A 15 19.50 25.76 -26.91
CA ALA A 15 19.58 25.49 -25.48
C ALA A 15 18.98 24.10 -25.26
N PHE A 16 19.84 23.07 -25.18
CA PHE A 16 19.46 21.81 -24.57
C PHE A 16 19.22 22.11 -23.09
N VAL A 17 17.94 22.25 -22.71
CA VAL A 17 17.56 22.07 -21.30
C VAL A 17 17.79 20.60 -21.04
N PHE A 18 18.97 20.26 -20.53
CA PHE A 18 19.15 18.98 -19.87
C PHE A 18 18.10 18.96 -18.75
N ALA A 19 17.18 17.98 -18.79
CA ALA A 19 16.45 17.65 -17.59
C ALA A 19 17.50 17.30 -16.55
N THR A 20 17.76 18.22 -15.62
CA THR A 20 18.64 17.96 -14.49
C THR A 20 18.03 16.75 -13.79
N SER A 21 18.76 15.63 -13.75
CA SER A 21 18.35 14.48 -12.97
C SER A 21 18.04 14.94 -11.55
N ALA A 22 16.97 14.43 -10.95
CA ALA A 22 16.56 14.83 -9.62
C ALA A 22 17.73 14.75 -8.63
N ALA A 23 17.98 15.81 -7.85
CA ALA A 23 19.07 15.81 -6.90
C ALA A 23 18.71 14.90 -5.72
N VAL A 24 19.64 14.04 -5.31
CA VAL A 24 19.47 13.21 -4.12
C VAL A 24 20.04 13.96 -2.92
N ILE A 25 19.17 14.37 -2.02
CA ILE A 25 19.52 15.17 -0.85
C ILE A 25 19.31 14.31 0.39
N THR A 26 20.40 14.05 1.11
CA THR A 26 20.42 13.06 2.20
C THR A 26 20.20 13.75 3.54
N TRP A 27 19.25 13.23 4.31
CA TRP A 27 19.04 13.64 5.70
C TRP A 27 20.22 13.21 6.55
N ASP A 28 20.84 14.14 7.26
CA ASP A 28 21.80 13.83 8.30
C ASP A 28 21.25 14.05 9.71
N GLY A 29 20.16 14.80 9.90
CA GLY A 29 19.55 15.01 11.22
C GLY A 29 20.49 15.53 12.30
N SER A 30 21.58 16.20 11.92
CA SER A 30 22.67 16.57 12.81
C SER A 30 22.33 17.72 13.76
N LYS A 31 21.34 18.54 13.41
CA LYS A 31 20.98 19.74 14.17
C LYS A 31 19.75 19.55 15.06
N ASN A 32 18.64 19.06 14.49
CA ASN A 32 17.37 18.82 15.18
C ASN A 32 16.50 17.85 14.35
N SER A 33 15.17 17.90 14.52
CA SER A 33 14.23 17.06 13.78
C SER A 33 13.45 17.79 12.68
N ALA A 34 13.54 19.10 12.55
CA ALA A 34 12.74 19.85 11.58
C ALA A 34 13.17 19.53 10.14
N TRP A 35 12.22 19.05 9.33
CA TRP A 35 12.42 18.82 7.89
C TRP A 35 12.90 20.09 7.17
N THR A 36 12.37 21.25 7.57
CA THR A 36 12.65 22.53 6.90
C THR A 36 14.00 23.14 7.25
N ASP A 37 14.71 22.62 8.26
CA ASP A 37 16.02 23.13 8.66
C ASP A 37 17.10 22.57 7.72
N PRO A 38 17.76 23.40 6.89
CA PRO A 38 18.79 22.93 5.97
C PRO A 38 19.98 22.27 6.65
N GLU A 39 20.26 22.60 7.92
CA GLU A 39 21.38 22.00 8.68
C GLU A 39 21.15 20.52 9.02
N ASN A 40 19.94 19.98 8.83
CA ASN A 40 19.65 18.55 8.96
C ASN A 40 19.88 17.75 7.66
N TRP A 41 20.43 18.37 6.63
CA TRP A 41 20.66 17.75 5.33
C TRP A 41 22.12 17.92 4.93
N ILE A 42 22.71 16.86 4.39
CA ILE A 42 24.12 16.88 3.98
C ILE A 42 24.37 18.05 3.03
N GLY A 43 25.36 18.88 3.38
CA GLY A 43 25.72 20.08 2.63
C GLY A 43 24.93 21.33 3.00
N GLY A 44 24.07 21.29 4.02
CA GLY A 44 23.30 22.45 4.47
C GLY A 44 22.20 22.85 3.49
N VAL A 45 21.73 21.91 2.67
CA VAL A 45 20.72 22.12 1.62
C VAL A 45 19.64 21.07 1.77
N ARG A 46 18.41 21.50 2.04
CA ARG A 46 17.23 20.63 2.08
C ARG A 46 16.64 20.43 0.68
N PRO A 47 15.81 19.39 0.46
CA PRO A 47 15.01 19.25 -0.75
C PRO A 47 14.14 20.48 -1.00
N GLU A 48 14.08 20.92 -2.26
CA GLU A 48 13.16 21.95 -2.72
C GLU A 48 11.71 21.54 -2.46
N ASN A 49 10.85 22.52 -2.19
CA ASN A 49 9.44 22.26 -1.88
C ASN A 49 8.65 21.99 -3.18
N SER A 50 8.91 20.84 -3.80
CA SER A 50 8.48 20.51 -5.16
C SER A 50 8.23 19.03 -5.33
N THR A 51 7.18 18.66 -6.05
CA THR A 51 6.82 17.27 -6.36
C THR A 51 7.64 16.66 -7.50
N SER A 52 8.67 17.34 -8.02
CA SER A 52 9.40 16.86 -9.20
C SER A 52 10.91 17.01 -9.17
N GLN A 53 11.45 17.87 -8.30
CA GLN A 53 12.86 18.24 -8.38
C GLN A 53 13.80 17.30 -7.64
N ASP A 54 13.49 16.97 -6.37
CA ASP A 54 14.48 16.34 -5.50
C ASP A 54 14.01 15.04 -4.88
N VAL A 55 14.97 14.19 -4.52
CA VAL A 55 14.78 12.97 -3.74
C VAL A 55 15.25 13.23 -2.32
N ALA A 56 14.34 13.10 -1.35
CA ALA A 56 14.72 13.03 0.06
C ALA A 56 15.22 11.61 0.37
N ARG A 57 16.51 11.48 0.67
CA ARG A 57 17.15 10.21 1.00
C ARG A 57 17.41 10.09 2.49
N PHE A 58 17.02 8.96 3.05
CA PHE A 58 17.21 8.57 4.44
C PHE A 58 18.15 7.36 4.48
N ALA A 59 19.42 7.64 4.72
CA ALA A 59 20.49 6.67 4.55
C ALA A 59 20.94 6.08 5.90
N ASP A 60 21.27 4.78 5.93
CA ASP A 60 21.71 4.13 7.18
C ASP A 60 23.04 4.70 7.72
N ASP A 61 23.84 5.32 6.85
CA ASP A 61 25.11 5.98 7.12
C ASP A 61 24.98 7.48 7.47
N SER A 62 23.77 7.99 7.66
CA SER A 62 23.52 9.38 8.03
C SER A 62 24.28 9.77 9.31
N ALA A 63 25.13 10.79 9.21
CA ALA A 63 26.11 11.16 10.25
C ALA A 63 25.50 11.72 11.55
N GLY A 64 24.27 12.25 11.52
CA GLY A 64 23.53 12.66 12.71
C GLY A 64 22.43 11.64 13.04
N GLY A 65 22.45 11.13 14.26
CA GLY A 65 21.67 9.95 14.66
C GLY A 65 20.15 10.13 14.69
N ASN A 66 19.59 11.26 14.26
CA ASN A 66 18.14 11.48 14.32
C ASN A 66 17.41 10.80 13.16
N ARG A 67 16.85 9.61 13.44
CA ARG A 67 16.00 8.85 12.50
C ARG A 67 14.52 9.24 12.51
N GLN A 68 14.21 10.41 13.08
CA GLN A 68 12.84 10.90 13.28
C GLN A 68 12.63 12.33 12.75
N PRO A 69 12.80 12.57 11.44
CA PRO A 69 12.49 13.86 10.83
C PRO A 69 11.01 14.19 11.00
N VAL A 70 10.72 15.43 11.37
CA VAL A 70 9.39 15.98 11.63
C VAL A 70 9.04 16.93 10.50
N VAL A 71 7.95 16.62 9.78
CA VAL A 71 7.34 17.51 8.78
C VAL A 71 6.67 18.67 9.51
N ASN A 72 7.47 19.71 9.80
CA ASN A 72 7.10 20.85 10.65
C ASN A 72 6.45 22.00 9.88
N TYR A 73 6.28 21.84 8.57
CA TYR A 73 5.53 22.71 7.67
C TYR A 73 5.04 21.85 6.48
N GLY A 74 3.94 22.25 5.81
CA GLY A 74 3.47 21.53 4.63
C GLY A 74 4.56 21.51 3.54
N TRP A 75 4.99 20.32 3.15
CA TRP A 75 6.14 20.18 2.26
C TRP A 75 5.86 19.20 1.12
N ALA A 76 6.49 19.45 -0.02
CA ALA A 76 6.48 18.59 -1.19
C ALA A 76 7.88 18.10 -1.50
N VAL A 77 7.98 16.86 -1.97
CA VAL A 77 9.23 16.25 -2.41
C VAL A 77 8.98 15.42 -3.66
N GLY A 78 9.97 15.36 -4.56
CA GLY A 78 9.92 14.58 -5.78
C GLY A 78 9.81 13.09 -5.49
N ARG A 79 10.63 12.55 -4.58
CA ARG A 79 10.58 11.14 -4.17
C ARG A 79 11.14 10.99 -2.77
N ILE A 80 10.77 9.91 -2.08
CA ILE A 80 11.42 9.49 -0.84
C ILE A 80 12.18 8.19 -1.08
N GLN A 81 13.41 8.12 -0.59
CA GLN A 81 14.22 6.92 -0.61
C GLN A 81 14.71 6.59 0.80
N PHE A 82 14.54 5.34 1.21
CA PHE A 82 15.14 4.77 2.41
C PHE A 82 16.14 3.70 2.01
N ASP A 83 17.38 3.81 2.51
CA ASP A 83 18.41 2.78 2.31
C ASP A 83 18.44 1.76 3.45
N GLY A 84 17.65 2.02 4.49
CA GLY A 84 17.61 1.24 5.72
C GLY A 84 16.26 1.36 6.44
N PRO A 85 16.00 0.46 7.40
CA PRO A 85 14.80 0.52 8.23
C PRO A 85 14.96 1.50 9.40
N ASP A 86 13.99 1.49 10.31
CA ASP A 86 13.98 2.20 11.60
C ASP A 86 13.85 3.73 11.47
N TRP A 87 13.28 4.19 10.36
CA TRP A 87 12.92 5.59 10.14
C TRP A 87 11.47 5.86 10.54
N THR A 88 11.25 6.99 11.19
CA THR A 88 9.90 7.49 11.49
C THR A 88 9.76 8.92 10.98
N ILE A 89 9.06 9.08 9.86
CA ILE A 89 8.77 10.40 9.30
C ILE A 89 7.52 10.96 9.97
N GLY A 90 7.71 12.07 10.66
CA GLY A 90 6.66 12.77 11.37
C GLY A 90 6.32 12.15 12.73
N ARG A 91 5.31 12.76 13.34
CA ARG A 91 4.68 12.33 14.58
C ARG A 91 3.20 12.69 14.50
N LYS A 92 2.44 12.37 15.54
CA LYS A 92 1.05 12.82 15.67
C LYS A 92 0.95 14.35 15.43
N ASP A 93 -0.06 14.78 14.69
CA ASP A 93 -0.37 16.19 14.41
C ASP A 93 0.72 16.94 13.62
N THR A 94 1.51 16.23 12.81
CA THR A 94 2.46 16.86 11.86
C THR A 94 1.80 17.25 10.55
N TYR A 95 2.46 18.15 9.81
CA TYR A 95 1.94 18.62 8.53
C TYR A 95 1.96 17.53 7.46
N THR A 96 1.18 17.76 6.40
CA THR A 96 1.14 16.86 5.25
C THR A 96 2.45 16.89 4.47
N LEU A 97 2.94 15.70 4.10
CA LEU A 97 4.04 15.52 3.15
C LEU A 97 3.49 15.09 1.79
N ASN A 98 3.67 15.92 0.78
CA ASN A 98 3.26 15.69 -0.60
C ASN A 98 4.39 15.00 -1.37
N ILE A 99 4.13 13.80 -1.89
CA ILE A 99 5.14 12.99 -2.60
C ILE A 99 4.76 12.91 -4.07
N GLY A 100 5.63 13.37 -4.95
CA GLY A 100 5.35 13.40 -6.38
C GLY A 100 5.64 12.10 -7.14
N GLY A 101 6.63 11.32 -6.71
CA GLY A 101 7.29 10.31 -7.53
C GLY A 101 7.58 8.99 -6.82
N GLY A 102 6.90 8.72 -5.69
CA GLY A 102 6.94 7.43 -5.01
C GLY A 102 7.79 7.39 -3.73
N VAL A 103 7.75 6.22 -3.09
CA VAL A 103 8.63 5.85 -1.98
C VAL A 103 9.37 4.58 -2.38
N VAL A 104 10.69 4.57 -2.18
CA VAL A 104 11.53 3.38 -2.35
C VAL A 104 12.08 3.00 -0.98
N LEU A 105 11.81 1.77 -0.55
CA LEU A 105 12.46 1.13 0.58
C LEU A 105 13.11 -0.16 0.06
N ASN A 106 14.38 -0.08 -0.31
CA ASN A 106 15.15 -1.23 -0.81
C ASN A 106 16.42 -1.39 0.03
N PRO A 107 16.28 -1.79 1.30
CA PRO A 107 17.39 -1.74 2.24
C PRO A 107 18.25 -3.00 2.16
N VAL A 108 19.53 -2.85 2.49
CA VAL A 108 20.44 -4.00 2.70
C VAL A 108 19.99 -4.84 3.90
N ARG A 109 19.32 -4.21 4.88
CA ARG A 109 18.75 -4.85 6.07
C ARG A 109 17.23 -4.73 6.08
N ALA A 110 16.54 -5.87 6.19
CA ALA A 110 15.10 -5.92 6.38
C ALA A 110 14.64 -5.15 7.64
N GLY A 111 13.46 -4.55 7.59
CA GLY A 111 12.85 -3.88 8.73
C GLY A 111 11.73 -2.92 8.33
N SER A 112 11.32 -2.06 9.27
CA SER A 112 10.16 -1.19 9.06
C SER A 112 10.51 0.29 9.00
N VAL A 113 9.80 1.04 8.17
CA VAL A 113 9.72 2.51 8.26
C VAL A 113 8.29 2.93 8.56
N MET A 114 8.13 4.09 9.17
CA MET A 114 6.83 4.64 9.57
C MET A 114 6.63 6.05 9.03
N PHE A 115 5.44 6.31 8.50
CA PHE A 115 4.96 7.64 8.17
C PHE A 115 3.82 7.99 9.13
N ASN A 116 4.12 8.81 10.13
CA ASN A 116 3.12 9.36 11.05
C ASN A 116 2.51 10.66 10.53
N SER A 117 3.22 11.40 9.67
CA SER A 117 2.63 12.51 8.90
C SER A 117 1.59 11.98 7.92
N ARG A 118 0.54 12.78 7.69
CA ARG A 118 -0.36 12.54 6.55
C ARG A 118 0.43 12.64 5.26
N LEU A 119 0.21 11.70 4.36
CA LEU A 119 0.83 11.69 3.05
C LEU A 119 -0.18 12.14 2.00
N TYR A 120 0.28 12.92 1.03
CA TYR A 120 -0.50 13.30 -0.14
C TYR A 120 0.21 12.80 -1.39
N LEU A 121 -0.48 12.02 -2.22
CA LEU A 121 0.06 11.56 -3.49
C LEU A 121 -0.07 12.68 -4.53
N GLY A 122 1.02 13.39 -4.80
CA GLY A 122 1.06 14.52 -5.74
C GLY A 122 0.82 14.11 -7.19
N ASN A 123 1.21 12.87 -7.55
CA ASN A 123 0.88 12.22 -8.81
C ASN A 123 0.64 10.72 -8.56
N SER A 124 0.12 10.05 -9.59
CA SER A 124 0.15 8.59 -9.64
C SER A 124 1.59 8.10 -9.53
N GLN A 125 1.84 7.18 -8.62
CA GLN A 125 3.20 6.78 -8.25
C GLN A 125 3.32 5.31 -7.89
N THR A 126 4.54 4.80 -8.02
CA THR A 126 4.90 3.45 -7.61
C THR A 126 5.70 3.51 -6.33
N TRP A 127 5.33 2.66 -5.37
CA TRP A 127 6.07 2.42 -4.15
C TRP A 127 6.71 1.05 -4.23
N GLU A 128 8.04 1.03 -4.14
CA GLU A 128 8.84 -0.19 -4.14
C GLU A 128 9.21 -0.52 -2.70
N VAL A 129 8.82 -1.70 -2.23
CA VAL A 129 9.19 -2.20 -0.91
C VAL A 129 9.90 -3.53 -1.07
N GLY A 130 11.19 -3.55 -0.80
CA GLY A 130 12.03 -4.75 -0.87
C GLY A 130 11.59 -5.84 0.11
N ALA A 131 11.92 -7.08 -0.22
CA ALA A 131 11.55 -8.25 0.59
C ALA A 131 12.00 -8.10 2.06
N GLY A 132 11.17 -8.59 2.98
CA GLY A 132 11.42 -8.47 4.43
C GLY A 132 11.20 -7.06 5.00
N SER A 133 10.94 -6.05 4.16
CA SER A 133 10.72 -4.68 4.61
C SER A 133 9.24 -4.31 4.68
N THR A 134 8.90 -3.35 5.54
CA THR A 134 7.54 -2.84 5.70
C THR A 134 7.50 -1.32 5.70
N ILE A 135 6.62 -0.73 4.90
CA ILE A 135 6.21 0.66 5.03
C ILE A 135 4.90 0.72 5.83
N ASN A 136 4.89 1.43 6.96
CA ASN A 136 3.70 1.71 7.74
C ASN A 136 3.22 3.14 7.50
N VAL A 137 2.06 3.32 6.88
CA VAL A 137 1.41 4.63 6.73
C VAL A 137 0.38 4.80 7.83
N ASN A 138 0.76 5.51 8.89
CA ASN A 138 -0.08 5.78 10.04
C ASN A 138 -0.88 7.07 9.86
N GLY A 139 -0.33 8.09 9.19
CA GLY A 139 -0.97 9.40 9.03
C GLY A 139 -2.07 9.48 7.96
N GLY A 140 -2.36 8.39 7.26
CA GLY A 140 -3.32 8.34 6.15
C GLY A 140 -2.77 8.85 4.81
N LEU A 141 -3.46 8.48 3.73
CA LEU A 141 -3.13 8.80 2.33
C LEU A 141 -4.21 9.68 1.69
N GLY A 142 -3.79 10.79 1.09
CA GLY A 142 -4.60 11.66 0.23
C GLY A 142 -4.12 11.64 -1.23
N GLY A 143 -4.71 12.51 -2.06
CA GLY A 143 -4.40 12.60 -3.50
C GLY A 143 -5.43 11.87 -4.34
N ALA A 144 -6.69 12.31 -4.28
CA ALA A 144 -7.86 11.63 -4.81
C ALA A 144 -7.75 11.22 -6.30
N SER A 145 -6.97 11.92 -7.11
CA SER A 145 -6.73 11.62 -8.53
C SER A 145 -5.48 10.77 -8.79
N SER A 146 -4.70 10.48 -7.77
CA SER A 146 -3.34 9.91 -7.87
C SER A 146 -3.34 8.45 -7.47
N GLY A 147 -3.08 7.55 -8.42
CA GLY A 147 -2.99 6.12 -8.17
C GLY A 147 -1.75 5.73 -7.36
N LEU A 148 -1.85 4.62 -6.65
CA LEU A 148 -0.75 4.01 -5.92
C LEU A 148 -0.53 2.59 -6.45
N THR A 149 0.67 2.33 -6.96
CA THR A 149 1.11 0.97 -7.34
C THR A 149 2.12 0.48 -6.32
N LYS A 150 1.88 -0.69 -5.72
CA LYS A 150 2.82 -1.35 -4.80
C LYS A 150 3.57 -2.46 -5.53
N THR A 151 4.90 -2.39 -5.46
CA THR A 151 5.86 -3.35 -6.04
C THR A 151 6.88 -3.81 -5.01
N GLY A 152 7.72 -4.81 -5.36
CA GLY A 152 8.67 -5.46 -4.48
C GLY A 152 8.02 -6.42 -3.49
N GLY A 153 8.77 -7.44 -3.05
CA GLY A 153 8.26 -8.51 -2.18
C GLY A 153 7.99 -8.13 -0.72
N GLY A 154 8.13 -6.85 -0.35
CA GLY A 154 7.84 -6.36 0.99
C GLY A 154 6.39 -5.94 1.19
N ARG A 155 6.11 -5.33 2.34
CA ARG A 155 4.76 -5.01 2.81
C ARG A 155 4.48 -3.51 2.84
N LEU A 156 3.28 -3.12 2.43
CA LEU A 156 2.72 -1.80 2.70
C LEU A 156 1.51 -1.94 3.63
N VAL A 157 1.52 -1.22 4.75
CA VAL A 157 0.40 -1.18 5.68
C VAL A 157 -0.21 0.21 5.67
N ILE A 158 -1.48 0.30 5.29
CA ILE A 158 -2.24 1.55 5.19
C ILE A 158 -3.22 1.64 6.36
N ARG A 159 -3.15 2.75 7.10
CA ARG A 159 -4.08 3.10 8.18
C ARG A 159 -4.77 4.42 7.88
N GLY A 160 -5.82 4.74 8.64
CA GLY A 160 -6.70 5.87 8.35
C GLY A 160 -6.17 7.26 8.74
N GLY A 161 -5.04 7.39 9.45
CA GLY A 161 -4.67 8.68 10.03
C GLY A 161 -5.64 9.14 11.12
N GLU A 162 -5.63 10.45 11.39
CA GLU A 162 -6.55 11.08 12.36
C GLU A 162 -8.00 11.03 11.88
N ASP A 163 -8.23 11.30 10.59
CA ASP A 163 -9.56 11.30 9.97
C ASP A 163 -10.11 9.88 9.71
N ASN A 164 -9.32 8.84 10.04
CA ASN A 164 -9.62 7.44 9.77
C ASN A 164 -9.94 7.11 8.29
N ILE A 165 -9.53 7.97 7.35
CA ILE A 165 -9.89 7.90 5.93
C ILE A 165 -8.67 8.05 5.00
N ASN A 166 -8.67 7.24 3.95
CA ASN A 166 -7.71 7.29 2.86
C ASN A 166 -8.44 7.63 1.55
N SER A 167 -8.05 8.74 0.93
CA SER A 167 -8.68 9.31 -0.26
C SER A 167 -7.65 9.57 -1.35
N PHE A 168 -7.19 8.48 -1.98
CA PHE A 168 -6.27 8.50 -3.12
C PHE A 168 -6.92 7.93 -4.40
N GLY A 169 -6.18 7.80 -5.50
CA GLY A 169 -6.64 7.15 -6.75
C GLY A 169 -6.67 5.62 -6.65
N ALA A 170 -6.54 4.94 -7.79
CA ALA A 170 -6.56 3.46 -7.85
C ALA A 170 -5.46 2.85 -6.98
N LEU A 171 -5.71 1.67 -6.42
CA LEU A 171 -4.69 0.87 -5.75
C LEU A 171 -4.37 -0.34 -6.63
N VAL A 172 -3.10 -0.49 -7.00
CA VAL A 172 -2.61 -1.68 -7.71
C VAL A 172 -1.61 -2.38 -6.82
N VAL A 173 -1.90 -3.62 -6.44
CA VAL A 173 -0.98 -4.49 -5.73
C VAL A 173 -0.32 -5.39 -6.76
N SER A 174 0.83 -4.95 -7.29
CA SER A 174 1.56 -5.69 -8.32
C SER A 174 2.43 -6.79 -7.73
N GLU A 175 3.06 -6.52 -6.59
CA GLU A 175 3.94 -7.47 -5.90
C GLU A 175 3.93 -7.25 -4.38
N GLY A 176 4.22 -8.32 -3.63
CA GLY A 176 4.25 -8.32 -2.17
C GLY A 176 2.87 -8.11 -1.57
N ASP A 177 2.84 -7.48 -0.39
CA ASP A 177 1.61 -7.37 0.40
C ASP A 177 1.12 -5.92 0.52
N VAL A 178 -0.19 -5.73 0.46
CA VAL A 178 -0.87 -4.54 1.00
C VAL A 178 -1.90 -4.94 2.05
N TRP A 179 -1.79 -4.33 3.22
CA TRP A 179 -2.74 -4.48 4.32
C TRP A 179 -3.44 -3.16 4.61
N VAL A 180 -4.78 -3.15 4.62
CA VAL A 180 -5.58 -2.01 5.08
C VAL A 180 -6.11 -2.33 6.48
N THR A 181 -5.63 -1.62 7.50
CA THR A 181 -5.96 -1.89 8.91
C THR A 181 -6.26 -0.59 9.65
N ARG A 182 -7.22 -0.61 10.59
CA ARG A 182 -7.60 0.57 11.41
C ARG A 182 -7.78 1.84 10.55
N GLY A 183 -8.64 1.74 9.54
CA GLY A 183 -8.80 2.77 8.53
C GLY A 183 -9.85 2.41 7.49
N THR A 184 -10.38 3.44 6.84
CA THR A 184 -11.23 3.30 5.66
C THR A 184 -10.49 3.77 4.42
N VAL A 185 -10.51 3.00 3.33
CA VAL A 185 -10.31 3.50 1.97
C VAL A 185 -11.67 3.94 1.44
N ASP A 186 -11.77 5.21 1.04
CA ASP A 186 -13.04 5.91 0.82
C ASP A 186 -13.99 5.26 -0.21
N ARG A 187 -15.25 5.71 -0.19
CA ARG A 187 -16.27 5.20 -1.11
C ARG A 187 -16.15 5.81 -2.50
N ARG A 188 -15.51 5.10 -3.44
CA ARG A 188 -15.35 5.54 -4.85
C ARG A 188 -15.40 4.35 -5.80
N LEU A 189 -15.60 4.62 -7.09
CA LEU A 189 -15.62 3.60 -8.16
C LEU A 189 -14.22 3.33 -8.76
N VAL A 190 -13.17 3.86 -8.14
CA VAL A 190 -11.79 3.64 -8.57
C VAL A 190 -11.31 2.31 -7.98
N PRO A 191 -10.74 1.38 -8.76
CA PRO A 191 -10.55 0.01 -8.31
C PRO A 191 -9.36 -0.17 -7.37
N VAL A 192 -9.43 -1.26 -6.60
CA VAL A 192 -8.28 -2.00 -6.05
C VAL A 192 -8.10 -3.25 -6.90
N SER A 193 -6.89 -3.47 -7.41
CA SER A 193 -6.55 -4.65 -8.22
C SER A 193 -5.35 -5.38 -7.63
N VAL A 194 -5.44 -6.70 -7.56
CA VAL A 194 -4.41 -7.56 -6.94
C VAL A 194 -3.90 -8.53 -7.98
N ALA A 195 -2.63 -8.39 -8.34
CA ALA A 195 -2.00 -9.20 -9.37
C ALA A 195 -1.58 -10.58 -8.84
N ARG A 196 -1.19 -11.45 -9.78
CA ARG A 196 -0.67 -12.78 -9.48
C ARG A 196 0.49 -12.74 -8.49
N GLY A 197 0.40 -13.55 -7.44
CA GLY A 197 1.41 -13.68 -6.39
C GLY A 197 1.46 -12.52 -5.40
N ALA A 198 0.63 -11.49 -5.59
CA ALA A 198 0.50 -10.38 -4.67
C ALA A 198 -0.65 -10.62 -3.68
N LEU A 199 -0.55 -10.05 -2.49
CA LEU A 199 -1.53 -10.22 -1.42
C LEU A 199 -2.20 -8.89 -1.08
N PHE A 200 -3.53 -8.94 -0.94
CA PHE A 200 -4.32 -7.88 -0.35
C PHE A 200 -5.06 -8.40 0.88
N GLY A 201 -5.04 -7.64 1.96
CA GLY A 201 -5.66 -8.09 3.20
C GLY A 201 -5.93 -6.99 4.20
N GLY A 202 -6.33 -7.41 5.40
CA GLY A 202 -6.54 -6.51 6.53
C GLY A 202 -7.84 -6.74 7.28
N ASP A 203 -8.04 -5.92 8.30
CA ASP A 203 -9.24 -5.83 9.13
C ASP A 203 -9.95 -4.45 8.96
N GLY A 204 -9.57 -3.69 7.93
CA GLY A 204 -10.09 -2.36 7.63
C GLY A 204 -11.35 -2.37 6.75
N SER A 205 -11.76 -1.17 6.34
CA SER A 205 -12.85 -0.96 5.39
C SER A 205 -12.32 -0.43 4.06
N VAL A 206 -12.73 -1.03 2.95
CA VAL A 206 -12.31 -0.68 1.59
C VAL A 206 -13.57 -0.49 0.76
N LEU A 207 -14.09 0.74 0.74
CA LEU A 207 -15.39 1.03 0.15
C LEU A 207 -15.32 1.24 -1.38
N ARG A 208 -14.44 0.48 -2.03
CA ARG A 208 -14.17 0.52 -3.47
C ARG A 208 -14.32 -0.87 -4.08
N PRO A 209 -14.52 -0.98 -5.40
CA PRO A 209 -14.44 -2.26 -6.08
C PRO A 209 -13.06 -2.90 -5.89
N VAL A 210 -13.03 -4.13 -5.40
CA VAL A 210 -11.82 -4.95 -5.27
C VAL A 210 -11.90 -6.11 -6.23
N THR A 211 -10.84 -6.28 -7.03
CA THR A 211 -10.67 -7.44 -7.91
C THR A 211 -9.40 -8.19 -7.53
N ILE A 212 -9.55 -9.47 -7.26
CA ILE A 212 -8.44 -10.40 -7.08
C ILE A 212 -8.28 -11.16 -8.39
N HIS A 213 -7.20 -10.87 -9.12
CA HIS A 213 -6.90 -11.53 -10.39
C HIS A 213 -6.40 -12.96 -10.16
N ASP A 214 -6.29 -13.72 -11.25
CA ASP A 214 -5.74 -15.08 -11.23
C ASP A 214 -4.38 -15.15 -10.52
N GLY A 215 -4.32 -16.02 -9.52
CA GLY A 215 -3.19 -16.22 -8.62
C GLY A 215 -2.91 -15.08 -7.65
N GLY A 216 -3.77 -14.05 -7.59
CA GLY A 216 -3.75 -13.05 -6.52
C GLY A 216 -4.32 -13.62 -5.22
N ILE A 217 -3.89 -13.08 -4.08
CA ILE A 217 -4.22 -13.61 -2.75
C ILE A 217 -5.06 -12.59 -1.97
N LEU A 218 -6.14 -13.06 -1.36
CA LEU A 218 -6.98 -12.31 -0.42
C LEU A 218 -6.87 -12.93 0.98
N ALA A 219 -6.51 -12.12 1.97
CA ALA A 219 -6.35 -12.57 3.35
C ALA A 219 -6.98 -11.59 4.35
N PRO A 220 -8.15 -11.88 4.94
CA PRO A 220 -8.69 -11.08 6.03
C PRO A 220 -7.77 -11.10 7.27
N GLY A 221 -8.00 -10.17 8.19
CA GLY A 221 -7.21 -10.07 9.42
C GLY A 221 -5.89 -9.31 9.26
N PHE A 222 -5.18 -9.09 10.37
CA PHE A 222 -3.86 -8.46 10.39
C PHE A 222 -3.09 -8.82 11.67
N PHE A 223 -2.20 -9.82 11.57
CA PHE A 223 -1.50 -10.47 12.70
C PHE A 223 -2.41 -11.28 13.65
N ALA A 224 -3.69 -11.34 13.35
CA ALA A 224 -4.72 -12.18 13.96
C ALA A 224 -5.93 -12.15 13.00
N ALA A 225 -6.86 -13.08 13.19
CA ALA A 225 -8.12 -13.04 12.46
C ALA A 225 -8.85 -11.72 12.60
N GLY A 226 -9.58 -11.34 11.55
CA GLY A 226 -10.37 -10.11 11.54
C GLY A 226 -11.42 -10.08 10.44
N THR A 227 -12.21 -9.01 10.45
CA THR A 227 -13.23 -8.77 9.44
C THR A 227 -12.76 -7.73 8.43
N LEU A 228 -12.63 -8.12 7.17
CA LEU A 228 -12.38 -7.20 6.06
C LEU A 228 -13.72 -6.73 5.48
N THR A 229 -13.98 -5.43 5.50
CA THR A 229 -15.20 -4.86 4.91
C THR A 229 -14.88 -4.26 3.54
N LEU A 230 -15.59 -4.70 2.51
CA LEU A 230 -15.42 -4.31 1.12
C LEU A 230 -16.71 -3.69 0.59
N ARG A 231 -16.61 -2.94 -0.52
CA ARG A 231 -17.81 -2.53 -1.26
C ARG A 231 -18.25 -3.61 -2.22
N THR A 232 -17.44 -3.95 -3.21
CA THR A 232 -17.72 -5.09 -4.09
C THR A 232 -16.45 -5.91 -4.20
N LEU A 233 -16.60 -7.23 -4.22
CA LEU A 233 -15.51 -8.17 -4.38
C LEU A 233 -15.73 -9.02 -5.62
N SER A 234 -14.73 -9.06 -6.50
CA SER A 234 -14.69 -9.98 -7.62
C SER A 234 -13.45 -10.86 -7.49
N LEU A 235 -13.69 -12.16 -7.36
CA LEU A 235 -12.68 -13.21 -7.35
C LEU A 235 -12.59 -13.80 -8.76
N SER A 236 -11.36 -13.97 -9.26
CA SER A 236 -11.12 -14.71 -10.50
C SER A 236 -10.98 -16.21 -10.21
N GLU A 237 -11.12 -17.04 -11.24
CA GLU A 237 -11.09 -18.51 -11.15
C GLU A 237 -9.87 -19.05 -10.38
N LEU A 238 -8.70 -18.43 -10.57
CA LEU A 238 -7.46 -18.88 -9.93
C LEU A 238 -7.05 -18.00 -8.74
N SER A 239 -7.95 -17.18 -8.21
CA SER A 239 -7.67 -16.41 -6.99
C SER A 239 -7.54 -17.32 -5.78
N VAL A 240 -6.72 -16.93 -4.81
CA VAL A 240 -6.47 -17.68 -3.58
C VAL A 240 -7.00 -16.89 -2.39
N LEU A 241 -7.70 -17.58 -1.50
CA LEU A 241 -8.24 -17.02 -0.27
C LEU A 241 -7.56 -17.71 0.91
N GLU A 242 -6.94 -16.94 1.78
CA GLU A 242 -6.29 -17.43 3.00
C GLU A 242 -7.11 -16.99 4.20
N PHE A 243 -7.73 -17.94 4.89
CA PHE A 243 -8.57 -17.70 6.07
C PHE A 243 -7.99 -18.34 7.32
N GLU A 244 -7.93 -17.59 8.40
CA GLU A 244 -7.59 -18.06 9.72
C GLU A 244 -8.88 -18.31 10.53
N LEU A 245 -9.19 -19.57 10.84
CA LEU A 245 -10.40 -19.96 11.57
C LEU A 245 -10.09 -20.56 12.94
N GLY A 246 -10.98 -20.31 13.91
CA GLY A 246 -10.88 -20.76 15.30
C GLY A 246 -12.05 -21.64 15.74
N SER A 247 -12.40 -21.61 17.03
CA SER A 247 -13.57 -22.31 17.57
C SER A 247 -14.89 -21.69 17.10
N MET A 248 -16.02 -22.39 17.24
CA MET A 248 -17.34 -21.82 16.89
C MET A 248 -17.73 -20.60 17.74
N LYS A 249 -17.12 -20.44 18.92
CA LYS A 249 -17.31 -19.25 19.78
C LYS A 249 -16.51 -18.05 19.29
N ASP A 250 -15.40 -18.29 18.60
CA ASP A 250 -14.51 -17.28 18.04
C ASP A 250 -14.06 -17.73 16.64
N PRO A 251 -14.96 -17.59 15.63
CA PRO A 251 -14.81 -18.29 14.36
C PRO A 251 -13.59 -17.88 13.54
N GLY A 252 -13.02 -16.69 13.79
CA GLY A 252 -11.88 -16.16 13.06
C GLY A 252 -12.29 -15.21 11.93
N ASP A 253 -11.65 -15.37 10.78
CA ASP A 253 -11.75 -14.46 9.64
C ASP A 253 -13.13 -14.39 8.99
N ARG A 254 -13.46 -13.18 8.50
CA ARG A 254 -14.70 -12.92 7.75
C ARG A 254 -14.53 -11.80 6.73
N ILE A 255 -15.26 -11.88 5.63
CA ILE A 255 -15.42 -10.79 4.67
C ILE A 255 -16.86 -10.28 4.70
N VAL A 256 -17.02 -8.97 4.71
CA VAL A 256 -18.32 -8.31 4.52
C VAL A 256 -18.26 -7.51 3.22
N THR A 257 -19.22 -7.67 2.32
CA THR A 257 -19.25 -6.95 1.04
C THR A 257 -20.68 -6.55 0.63
N GLU A 258 -20.84 -5.61 -0.31
CA GLU A 258 -22.14 -5.37 -0.96
C GLU A 258 -22.39 -6.51 -1.95
N ASP A 259 -21.73 -6.49 -3.11
CA ASP A 259 -21.81 -7.53 -4.12
C ASP A 259 -20.56 -8.43 -4.10
N LEU A 260 -20.75 -9.70 -4.45
CA LEU A 260 -19.71 -10.73 -4.52
C LEU A 260 -19.82 -11.51 -5.83
N VAL A 261 -18.71 -11.61 -6.58
CA VAL A 261 -18.48 -12.69 -7.53
C VAL A 261 -17.59 -13.70 -6.83
N LEU A 262 -18.16 -14.85 -6.47
CA LEU A 262 -17.51 -15.90 -5.70
C LEU A 262 -16.84 -16.89 -6.65
N ASP A 263 -15.53 -17.07 -6.49
CA ASP A 263 -14.71 -17.98 -7.28
C ASP A 263 -13.40 -18.28 -6.50
N GLY A 264 -12.52 -19.12 -7.05
CA GLY A 264 -11.16 -19.33 -6.53
C GLY A 264 -10.97 -20.56 -5.65
N THR A 265 -9.91 -20.52 -4.84
CA THR A 265 -9.50 -21.60 -3.94
C THR A 265 -9.32 -21.09 -2.51
N LEU A 266 -10.03 -21.72 -1.57
CA LEU A 266 -9.97 -21.44 -0.14
C LEU A 266 -8.95 -22.33 0.58
N ASN A 267 -8.03 -21.69 1.29
CA ASN A 267 -7.12 -22.31 2.24
C ASN A 267 -7.45 -21.85 3.65
N VAL A 268 -7.49 -22.78 4.60
CA VAL A 268 -7.80 -22.52 6.00
C VAL A 268 -6.62 -22.92 6.88
N SER A 269 -6.22 -22.01 7.78
CA SER A 269 -5.35 -22.28 8.91
C SER A 269 -6.13 -22.26 10.23
N ASN A 270 -5.72 -23.12 11.17
CA ASN A 270 -6.32 -23.21 12.50
C ASN A 270 -5.64 -22.24 13.47
N LEU A 271 -6.38 -21.26 14.00
CA LEU A 271 -5.93 -20.35 15.05
C LEU A 271 -5.82 -21.01 16.44
N GLY A 272 -6.27 -22.25 16.54
CA GLY A 272 -6.48 -22.99 17.78
C GLY A 272 -7.97 -23.20 18.03
N GLY A 273 -8.34 -24.45 18.29
CA GLY A 273 -9.73 -24.79 18.64
C GLY A 273 -10.70 -24.90 17.46
N LEU A 274 -10.22 -24.93 16.20
CA LEU A 274 -11.06 -25.33 15.06
C LEU A 274 -11.77 -26.66 15.37
N GLU A 275 -13.08 -26.69 15.09
CA GLU A 275 -13.96 -27.82 15.36
C GLU A 275 -14.95 -28.02 14.20
N ALA A 276 -15.61 -29.18 14.14
CA ALA A 276 -16.66 -29.39 13.16
C ALA A 276 -17.82 -28.41 13.39
N GLY A 277 -18.33 -27.81 12.31
CA GLY A 277 -19.33 -26.76 12.41
C GLY A 277 -19.44 -25.92 11.13
N ARG A 278 -20.31 -24.92 11.18
CA ARG A 278 -20.58 -24.00 10.08
C ARG A 278 -19.94 -22.64 10.34
N TYR A 279 -18.96 -22.27 9.53
CA TYR A 279 -18.23 -21.01 9.63
C TYR A 279 -18.74 -20.05 8.56
N THR A 280 -19.17 -18.85 8.94
CA THR A 280 -19.54 -17.80 7.98
C THR A 280 -18.28 -17.14 7.42
N LEU A 281 -17.98 -17.38 6.15
CA LEU A 281 -16.84 -16.78 5.45
C LEU A 281 -17.18 -15.39 4.91
N PHE A 282 -18.36 -15.26 4.28
CA PHE A 282 -18.82 -14.03 3.66
C PHE A 282 -20.22 -13.66 4.12
N SER A 283 -20.45 -12.37 4.29
CA SER A 283 -21.80 -11.81 4.39
C SER A 283 -21.96 -10.65 3.44
N CYS A 284 -22.95 -10.77 2.57
CA CYS A 284 -23.24 -9.82 1.51
C CYS A 284 -24.50 -9.02 1.85
N THR A 285 -24.56 -7.77 1.38
CA THR A 285 -25.80 -6.97 1.46
C THR A 285 -26.51 -6.86 0.11
N GLY A 286 -25.79 -7.10 -0.99
CA GLY A 286 -26.27 -7.18 -2.35
C GLY A 286 -26.32 -8.62 -2.85
N THR A 287 -25.81 -8.83 -4.06
CA THR A 287 -25.92 -10.10 -4.80
C THR A 287 -24.66 -10.95 -4.72
N ILE A 288 -24.85 -12.27 -4.71
CA ILE A 288 -23.77 -13.26 -4.88
C ILE A 288 -23.92 -13.88 -6.28
N SER A 289 -22.91 -13.69 -7.12
CA SER A 289 -22.72 -14.47 -8.35
C SER A 289 -21.79 -15.63 -8.02
N ASP A 290 -22.37 -16.82 -7.81
CA ASP A 290 -21.63 -18.02 -7.41
C ASP A 290 -21.10 -18.79 -8.63
N ASN A 291 -19.79 -18.69 -8.88
CA ASN A 291 -19.08 -19.53 -9.86
C ASN A 291 -18.45 -20.77 -9.21
N GLY A 292 -18.58 -20.92 -7.89
CA GLY A 292 -18.00 -21.99 -7.10
C GLY A 292 -16.68 -21.59 -6.43
N LEU A 293 -16.60 -21.75 -5.11
CA LEU A 293 -15.35 -21.67 -4.34
C LEU A 293 -14.85 -23.08 -4.05
N SER A 294 -13.65 -23.41 -4.53
CA SER A 294 -13.02 -24.70 -4.28
C SER A 294 -12.32 -24.75 -2.93
N ILE A 295 -12.30 -25.91 -2.28
CA ILE A 295 -11.46 -26.14 -1.09
C ILE A 295 -10.06 -26.53 -1.56
N GLY A 296 -9.06 -25.75 -1.15
CA GLY A 296 -7.64 -26.03 -1.35
C GLY A 296 -7.09 -26.86 -0.19
N SER A 297 -6.75 -26.20 0.91
CA SER A 297 -6.25 -26.86 2.12
C SER A 297 -7.14 -26.60 3.34
N LEU A 298 -7.36 -27.65 4.14
CA LEU A 298 -7.88 -27.56 5.50
C LEU A 298 -6.86 -28.15 6.47
N PRO A 299 -6.92 -27.79 7.77
CA PRO A 299 -6.08 -28.42 8.78
C PRO A 299 -6.29 -29.93 8.85
N SER A 300 -5.23 -30.67 9.18
CA SER A 300 -5.26 -32.14 9.19
C SER A 300 -6.38 -32.68 10.07
N GLY A 301 -7.11 -33.68 9.56
CA GLY A 301 -8.24 -34.29 10.27
C GLY A 301 -9.58 -33.63 9.98
N PHE A 302 -9.63 -32.55 9.18
CA PHE A 302 -10.86 -31.92 8.76
C PHE A 302 -11.11 -32.08 7.26
N LYS A 303 -12.39 -32.08 6.91
CA LYS A 303 -12.94 -31.96 5.56
C LYS A 303 -13.95 -30.82 5.56
N GLY A 304 -14.28 -30.32 4.38
CA GLY A 304 -15.33 -29.31 4.30
C GLY A 304 -15.91 -29.12 2.92
N SER A 305 -17.01 -28.40 2.90
CA SER A 305 -17.74 -27.99 1.70
C SER A 305 -18.20 -26.56 1.82
N VAL A 306 -18.18 -25.83 0.71
CA VAL A 306 -18.71 -24.46 0.65
C VAL A 306 -20.20 -24.52 0.34
N LEU A 307 -20.98 -23.68 1.03
CA LEU A 307 -22.41 -23.51 0.81
C LEU A 307 -22.71 -22.01 0.67
N VAL A 308 -23.43 -21.64 -0.39
CA VAL A 308 -24.06 -20.32 -0.53
C VAL A 308 -25.53 -20.46 -0.11
N ASP A 309 -25.97 -19.68 0.88
CA ASP A 309 -27.37 -19.63 1.31
C ASP A 309 -27.78 -18.17 1.56
N GLY A 310 -28.75 -17.72 0.76
CA GLY A 310 -29.15 -16.31 0.71
C GLY A 310 -27.98 -15.39 0.36
N ASN A 311 -27.65 -14.49 1.29
CA ASN A 311 -26.56 -13.53 1.14
C ASN A 311 -25.31 -13.91 1.95
N GLU A 312 -25.19 -15.17 2.37
CA GLU A 312 -24.03 -15.64 3.11
C GLU A 312 -23.35 -16.80 2.39
N VAL A 313 -22.03 -16.90 2.58
CA VAL A 313 -21.22 -18.02 2.14
C VAL A 313 -20.61 -18.67 3.38
N TYR A 314 -20.82 -19.97 3.50
CA TYR A 314 -20.38 -20.75 4.64
C TYR A 314 -19.35 -21.81 4.22
N LEU A 315 -18.48 -22.15 5.17
CA LEU A 315 -17.71 -23.38 5.17
C LEU A 315 -18.31 -24.33 6.21
N ASP A 316 -18.86 -25.44 5.74
CA ASP A 316 -19.26 -26.55 6.61
C ASP A 316 -18.05 -27.47 6.79
N ILE A 317 -17.58 -27.61 8.03
CA ILE A 317 -16.43 -28.43 8.42
C ILE A 317 -16.90 -29.70 9.13
N THR A 318 -16.30 -30.84 8.78
CA THR A 318 -16.47 -32.15 9.44
C THR A 318 -15.11 -32.80 9.71
N GLU A 319 -15.08 -33.82 10.57
CA GLU A 319 -13.90 -34.68 10.80
C GLU A 319 -13.87 -35.91 9.86
#